data_AF-A0A4Y2ME19-F1
#
_entry.id   AF-A0A4Y2ME19-F1
#
_cell.length_a   1.000
_cell.length_b   1.000
_cell.length_c   1.000
_cell.angle_alpha   90.00
_cell.angle_beta   90.00
_cell.angle_gamma   90.00
#
_symmetry.space_group_name_H-M   'P 1'
#
loop_
_entity.id
_entity.type
_entity.pdbx_description
1 polymer ?
#
loop_
_entity_poly.entity_id
_entity_poly.type
_entity_poly.pdbx_seq_one_letter_code
_entity_poly.pdbx_strand_id
1 'polypeptide(L)'
;MLTRLRKLKKDMKRKKLADGKTIGGRGRLTDELIKKLTTYYGNAIRKNKNNLFSMRKDMWTIWMHFVSADADPQYHFCPTGENWWCKYNQTKFKNSLEKFKHKSSVPRAVMDMIKPIFKALSNPTLLKNV
;
A
#
# COMPACT_ATOMS: atom_id res chain seq x y z
N MET A 1 -5.10 -6.43 9.80
CA MET A 1 -4.55 -5.14 9.31
C MET A 1 -5.37 -3.94 9.77
N LEU A 2 -6.68 -3.90 9.46
CA LEU A 2 -7.62 -2.82 9.83
C LEU A 2 -7.46 -2.30 11.26
N THR A 3 -7.55 -3.17 12.26
CA THR A 3 -7.44 -2.81 13.68
C THR A 3 -6.11 -2.17 14.03
N ARG A 4 -4.99 -2.69 13.51
CA ARG A 4 -3.64 -2.15 13.76
C ARG A 4 -3.49 -0.74 13.17
N LEU A 5 -4.02 -0.50 11.98
CA LEU A 5 -4.00 0.83 11.34
C LEU A 5 -4.88 1.84 12.06
N ARG A 6 -6.09 1.44 12.49
CA ARG A 6 -6.99 2.31 13.28
C ARG A 6 -6.36 2.68 14.62
N LYS A 7 -5.74 1.71 15.29
CA LYS A 7 -4.98 1.94 16.53
C LYS A 7 -3.81 2.91 16.29
N LEU A 8 -2.97 2.65 15.28
CA LEU A 8 -1.87 3.55 14.92
C LEU A 8 -2.35 4.99 14.68
N LYS A 9 -3.42 5.16 13.90
CA LYS A 9 -4.03 6.47 13.61
C LYS A 9 -4.47 7.18 14.90
N LYS A 10 -5.08 6.46 15.83
CA LYS A 10 -5.52 6.99 17.15
C LYS A 10 -4.31 7.40 18.00
N ASP A 11 -3.34 6.50 18.13
CA ASP A 11 -2.17 6.66 19.00
C ASP A 11 -1.24 7.79 18.50
N MET A 12 -1.20 8.04 17.19
CA MET A 12 -0.39 9.09 16.55
C MET A 12 -1.15 10.39 16.26
N LYS A 13 -2.45 10.50 16.62
CA LYS A 13 -3.33 11.62 16.21
C LYS A 13 -2.76 13.02 16.53
N ARG A 14 -2.07 13.17 17.66
CA ARG A 14 -1.52 14.44 18.15
C ARG A 14 -0.02 14.63 17.88
N LYS A 15 0.64 13.60 17.34
CA LYS A 15 2.09 13.64 17.07
C LYS A 15 2.35 14.14 15.66
N LYS A 16 3.41 14.93 15.50
CA LYS A 16 3.92 15.31 14.17
C LYS A 16 4.85 14.23 13.65
N LEU A 17 4.75 13.95 12.35
CA LEU A 17 5.69 13.08 11.64
C LEU A 17 6.87 13.92 11.14
N ALA A 18 7.82 13.27 10.46
CA ALA A 18 9.02 13.93 9.92
C ALA A 18 8.72 15.11 8.97
N ASP A 19 7.53 15.16 8.37
CA ASP A 19 7.07 16.24 7.51
C ASP A 19 6.30 17.35 8.26
N GLY A 20 6.37 17.40 9.59
CA GLY A 20 5.71 18.41 10.42
C GLY A 20 4.18 18.31 10.48
N LYS A 21 3.57 17.29 9.85
CA LYS A 21 2.13 17.08 9.78
C LYS A 21 1.71 15.88 10.64
N THR A 22 0.44 15.83 11.05
CA THR A 22 -0.10 14.69 11.81
C THR A 22 -0.28 13.47 10.90
N ILE A 23 -0.51 12.28 11.45
CA ILE A 23 -0.71 11.06 10.64
C ILE A 23 -2.00 11.08 9.80
N GLY A 24 -3.03 11.78 10.28
CA GLY A 24 -4.34 11.88 9.64
C GLY A 24 -4.52 13.17 8.85
N GLY A 25 -5.69 13.34 8.24
CA GLY A 25 -6.02 14.50 7.41
C GLY A 25 -6.12 14.18 5.92
N ARG A 26 -6.47 15.18 5.11
CA ARG A 26 -6.64 15.04 3.66
C ARG A 26 -5.34 14.55 3.01
N GLY A 27 -5.43 13.50 2.19
CA GLY A 27 -4.28 12.90 1.50
C GLY A 27 -3.35 12.06 2.39
N ARG A 28 -3.77 11.71 3.62
CA ARG A 28 -2.96 10.95 4.59
C ARG A 28 -3.68 9.70 5.06
N LEU A 29 -3.47 9.22 6.29
CA LEU A 29 -4.10 8.01 6.81
C LEU A 29 -5.59 8.22 7.14
N THR A 30 -6.43 8.27 6.11
CA THR A 30 -7.89 8.34 6.20
C THR A 30 -8.51 6.97 6.42
N ASP A 31 -9.76 6.91 6.88
CA ASP A 31 -10.46 5.62 7.04
C ASP A 31 -10.69 4.91 5.70
N GLU A 32 -10.86 5.67 4.62
CA GLU A 32 -10.92 5.15 3.26
C GLU A 32 -9.58 4.52 2.84
N LEU A 33 -8.44 5.17 3.10
CA LEU A 33 -7.12 4.60 2.83
C LEU A 33 -6.90 3.32 3.65
N ILE A 34 -7.29 3.31 4.93
CA ILE A 34 -7.21 2.12 5.79
C ILE A 34 -8.04 0.96 5.20
N LYS A 35 -9.27 1.24 4.76
CA LYS A 35 -10.14 0.23 4.12
C LYS A 35 -9.49 -0.30 2.85
N LYS A 36 -8.98 0.59 1.98
CA LYS A 36 -8.33 0.22 0.72
C LYS A 36 -7.09 -0.66 0.93
N LEU A 37 -6.20 -0.27 1.85
CA LEU A 37 -5.03 -1.06 2.24
C LEU A 37 -5.42 -2.44 2.75
N THR A 38 -6.44 -2.51 3.62
CA THR A 38 -6.95 -3.78 4.16
C THR A 38 -7.52 -4.68 3.06
N THR A 39 -8.29 -4.13 2.12
CA THR A 39 -8.85 -4.89 0.99
C THR A 39 -7.77 -5.47 0.11
N TYR A 40 -6.77 -4.67 -0.28
CA TYR A 40 -5.67 -5.18 -1.10
C TYR A 40 -4.86 -6.25 -0.38
N TYR A 41 -4.64 -6.10 0.92
CA TYR A 41 -3.96 -7.12 1.72
C TYR A 41 -4.71 -8.45 1.73
N GLY A 42 -6.04 -8.39 1.91
CA GLY A 42 -6.89 -9.59 1.84
C GLY A 42 -6.89 -10.24 0.45
N ASN A 43 -6.85 -9.45 -0.62
CA ASN A 43 -6.71 -9.97 -1.98
C ASN A 43 -5.38 -10.68 -2.20
N ALA A 44 -4.27 -10.10 -1.71
CA ALA A 44 -2.94 -10.69 -1.82
C ALA A 44 -2.84 -12.06 -1.13
N ILE A 45 -3.48 -12.21 0.03
CA ILE A 45 -3.55 -13.49 0.76
C ILE A 45 -4.37 -14.50 -0.04
N ARG A 46 -5.62 -14.15 -0.40
CA ARG A 46 -6.53 -15.07 -1.13
C ARG A 46 -5.94 -15.56 -2.45
N LYS A 47 -5.31 -14.67 -3.21
CA LYS A 47 -4.70 -14.99 -4.51
C LYS A 47 -3.51 -15.96 -4.39
N ASN A 48 -2.77 -15.90 -3.29
CA ASN A 48 -1.49 -16.59 -3.14
C ASN A 48 -1.48 -17.61 -1.99
N LYS A 49 -2.65 -18.20 -1.64
CA LYS A 49 -2.82 -19.10 -0.49
C LYS A 49 -1.75 -20.20 -0.40
N ASN A 50 -1.37 -20.77 -1.55
CA ASN A 50 -0.40 -21.88 -1.63
C ASN A 50 1.01 -21.42 -2.03
N ASN A 51 1.28 -20.11 -2.11
CA ASN A 51 2.57 -19.57 -2.53
C ASN A 51 3.00 -18.43 -1.62
N LEU A 52 3.74 -18.79 -0.57
CA LEU A 52 4.23 -17.84 0.44
C LEU A 52 5.11 -16.74 -0.16
N PHE A 53 5.94 -17.07 -1.16
CA PHE A 53 6.80 -16.09 -1.82
C PHE A 53 5.95 -15.05 -2.55
N SER A 54 5.01 -15.49 -3.39
CA SER A 54 4.11 -14.60 -4.14
C SER A 54 3.20 -13.79 -3.21
N MET A 55 2.74 -14.38 -2.10
CA MET A 55 1.96 -13.66 -1.09
C MET A 55 2.74 -12.49 -0.50
N ARG A 56 3.99 -12.74 -0.06
CA ARG A 56 4.87 -11.68 0.47
C ARG A 56 5.21 -10.64 -0.59
N LYS A 57 5.48 -11.07 -1.81
CA LYS A 57 5.72 -10.18 -2.95
C LYS A 57 4.53 -9.24 -3.17
N ASP A 58 3.32 -9.77 -3.32
CA ASP A 58 2.11 -8.98 -3.54
C ASP A 58 1.84 -8.01 -2.37
N MET A 59 2.10 -8.41 -1.13
CA MET A 59 2.01 -7.53 0.04
C MET A 59 2.97 -6.34 -0.01
N TRP A 60 4.23 -6.56 -0.40
CA TRP A 60 5.21 -5.49 -0.53
C TRP A 60 4.97 -4.62 -1.77
N THR A 61 4.44 -5.19 -2.85
CA THR A 61 3.95 -4.43 -4.01
C THR A 61 2.89 -3.41 -3.60
N ILE A 62 1.97 -3.76 -2.69
CA ILE A 62 0.99 -2.81 -2.17
C ILE A 62 1.70 -1.64 -1.50
N TRP A 63 2.65 -1.89 -0.60
CA TRP A 63 3.37 -0.81 0.08
C TRP A 63 4.10 0.11 -0.92
N MET A 64 4.80 -0.50 -1.90
CA MET A 64 5.50 0.23 -2.96
C MET A 64 4.55 1.08 -3.82
N HIS A 65 3.38 0.55 -4.16
CA HIS A 65 2.40 1.29 -4.95
C HIS A 65 1.89 2.55 -4.24
N PHE A 66 1.63 2.50 -2.93
CA PHE A 66 1.10 3.65 -2.19
C PHE A 66 2.15 4.73 -1.90
N VAL A 67 3.43 4.35 -1.88
CA VAL A 67 4.54 5.29 -1.72
C VAL A 67 5.02 5.88 -3.05
N SER A 68 4.67 5.23 -4.16
CA SER A 68 5.02 5.68 -5.52
C SER A 68 4.50 7.08 -5.82
N ALA A 69 5.36 7.93 -6.36
CA ALA A 69 5.04 9.27 -6.85
C ALA A 69 5.63 9.48 -8.25
N ASP A 70 5.26 10.55 -8.95
CA ASP A 70 5.84 10.88 -10.27
C ASP A 70 7.38 10.98 -10.20
N ALA A 71 7.89 11.60 -9.13
CA ALA A 71 9.33 11.76 -8.89
C ALA A 71 10.06 10.47 -8.45
N ASP A 72 9.33 9.46 -7.98
CA ASP A 72 9.87 8.17 -7.54
C ASP A 72 8.86 7.04 -7.85
N PRO A 73 8.82 6.57 -9.11
CA PRO A 73 7.89 5.55 -9.56
C PRO A 73 8.29 4.16 -9.04
N GLN A 74 7.42 3.54 -8.24
CA GLN A 74 7.63 2.28 -7.53
C GLN A 74 6.73 1.17 -8.09
N TYR A 75 6.64 1.07 -9.42
CA TYR A 75 5.73 0.16 -10.15
C TYR A 75 6.34 -1.19 -10.55
N HIS A 76 7.63 -1.41 -10.30
CA HIS A 76 8.40 -2.58 -10.74
C HIS A 76 7.80 -3.94 -10.34
N PHE A 77 7.12 -4.00 -9.20
CA PHE A 77 6.48 -5.22 -8.70
C PHE A 77 4.98 -5.29 -8.94
N CYS A 78 4.40 -4.24 -9.54
CA CYS A 78 2.99 -4.26 -9.92
C CYS A 78 2.82 -5.24 -11.08
N PRO A 79 1.81 -6.12 -11.03
CA PRO A 79 1.56 -7.05 -12.11
C PRO A 79 1.19 -6.30 -13.41
N THR A 80 1.58 -6.88 -14.54
CA THR A 80 1.37 -6.34 -15.89
C THR A 80 0.14 -6.97 -16.55
N GLY A 81 -0.66 -6.17 -17.25
CA GLY A 81 -1.87 -6.62 -17.95
C GLY A 81 -3.10 -5.75 -17.66
N GLU A 82 -4.22 -6.06 -18.32
CA GLU A 82 -5.42 -5.21 -18.31
C GLU A 82 -6.23 -5.26 -17.00
N ASN A 83 -6.31 -6.42 -16.34
CA ASN A 83 -7.21 -6.67 -15.21
C ASN A 83 -6.60 -6.39 -13.82
N TRP A 84 -5.53 -5.62 -13.75
CA TRP A 84 -4.83 -5.38 -12.48
C TRP A 84 -5.16 -4.03 -11.86
N TRP A 85 -5.26 -4.02 -10.53
CA TRP A 85 -5.58 -2.84 -9.71
C TRP A 85 -4.61 -1.64 -9.87
N CYS A 86 -3.44 -1.85 -10.47
CA CYS A 86 -2.44 -0.81 -10.70
C CYS A 86 -2.78 0.00 -11.97
N LYS A 87 -3.42 1.16 -11.79
CA LYS A 87 -3.81 2.04 -12.91
C LYS A 87 -2.64 2.43 -13.81
N TYR A 88 -1.44 2.65 -13.26
CA TYR A 88 -0.25 2.96 -14.07
C TYR A 88 0.08 1.85 -15.06
N ASN A 89 0.10 0.60 -14.60
CA ASN A 89 0.34 -0.54 -15.48
C ASN A 89 -0.82 -0.78 -16.46
N GLN A 90 -2.06 -0.49 -16.06
CA GLN A 90 -3.20 -0.53 -16.98
C GLN A 90 -3.07 0.51 -18.10
N THR A 91 -2.72 1.76 -17.78
CA THR A 91 -2.52 2.80 -18.80
C THR A 91 -1.32 2.49 -19.68
N LYS A 92 -0.24 1.95 -19.10
CA LYS A 92 0.93 1.45 -19.85
C LYS A 92 0.54 0.34 -20.81
N PHE A 93 -0.22 -0.65 -20.36
CA PHE A 93 -0.71 -1.74 -21.20
C PHE A 93 -1.59 -1.23 -22.35
N LYS A 94 -2.41 -0.20 -22.10
CA LYS A 94 -3.29 0.44 -23.09
C LYS A 94 -2.59 1.47 -23.98
N ASN A 95 -1.25 1.57 -23.93
CA ASN A 95 -0.48 2.59 -24.64
C ASN A 95 -1.00 4.03 -24.45
N SER A 96 -1.42 4.34 -23.21
CA SER A 96 -2.04 5.63 -22.83
C SER A 96 -1.40 6.27 -21.60
N LEU A 97 -0.08 6.06 -21.43
CA LEU A 97 0.70 6.56 -20.29
C LEU A 97 0.70 8.08 -20.21
N GLU A 98 0.63 8.78 -21.34
CA GLU A 98 0.54 10.24 -21.44
C GLU A 98 -0.70 10.82 -20.75
N LYS A 99 -1.75 10.00 -20.58
CA LYS A 99 -2.98 10.37 -19.87
C LYS A 99 -2.94 10.02 -18.38
N PHE A 100 -1.92 9.27 -17.94
CA PHE A 100 -1.79 8.88 -16.55
C PHE A 100 -1.29 10.07 -15.72
N LYS A 101 -2.05 10.39 -14.67
CA LYS A 101 -1.62 11.32 -13.63
C LYS A 101 -1.62 10.58 -12.31
N HIS A 102 -0.52 10.65 -11.56
CA HIS A 102 -0.51 10.15 -10.19
C HIS A 102 -1.58 10.87 -9.37
N LYS A 103 -2.58 10.12 -8.91
CA LYS A 103 -3.51 10.63 -7.90
C LYS A 103 -2.74 10.63 -6.58
N SER A 104 -2.36 11.82 -6.11
CA SER A 104 -1.70 12.14 -4.83
C SER A 104 -1.18 10.92 -4.05
N SER A 105 0.12 10.66 -4.15
CA SER A 105 0.80 9.61 -3.39
C SER A 105 0.59 9.81 -1.89
N VAL A 106 0.55 8.72 -1.12
CA VAL A 106 0.52 8.85 0.34
C VAL A 106 1.88 9.38 0.78
N PRO A 107 1.95 10.45 1.59
CA PRO A 107 3.24 11.03 2.00
C PRO A 107 4.16 9.99 2.62
N ARG A 108 5.45 10.04 2.27
CA ARG A 108 6.45 9.05 2.74
C ARG A 108 6.45 8.93 4.26
N ALA A 109 6.37 10.05 4.97
CA ALA A 109 6.27 10.10 6.43
C ALA A 109 5.11 9.24 6.99
N VAL A 110 3.95 9.21 6.31
CA VAL A 110 2.82 8.35 6.70
C VAL A 110 3.11 6.89 6.39
N MET A 111 3.66 6.59 5.21
CA MET A 111 3.99 5.23 4.80
C MET A 111 5.08 4.59 5.68
N ASP A 112 6.05 5.38 6.15
CA ASP A 112 7.09 4.93 7.07
C ASP A 112 6.50 4.57 8.44
N MET A 113 5.51 5.33 8.94
CA MET A 113 4.78 4.96 10.17
C MET A 113 3.98 3.66 10.03
N ILE A 114 3.50 3.36 8.82
CA ILE A 114 2.70 2.16 8.54
C ILE A 114 3.59 0.95 8.22
N LYS A 115 4.83 1.16 7.77
CA LYS A 115 5.78 0.12 7.35
C LYS A 115 6.00 -0.99 8.39
N PRO A 116 6.12 -0.71 9.71
CA PRO A 116 6.21 -1.75 10.74
C PRO A 116 5.02 -2.71 10.74
N ILE A 117 3.80 -2.23 10.47
CA ILE A 117 2.60 -3.07 10.38
C ILE A 117 2.70 -3.99 9.16
N PHE A 118 3.17 -3.49 8.01
CA PHE A 118 3.43 -4.33 6.83
C PHE A 118 4.49 -5.39 7.10
N LYS A 119 5.61 -5.02 7.74
CA LYS A 119 6.67 -5.96 8.12
C LYS A 119 6.15 -7.06 9.04
N ALA A 120 5.38 -6.69 10.07
CA ALA A 120 4.81 -7.64 11.02
C ALA A 120 3.78 -8.58 10.37
N LEU A 121 2.95 -8.07 9.46
CA LEU A 121 1.92 -8.87 8.80
C LEU A 121 2.46 -9.70 7.62
N SER A 122 3.62 -9.36 7.07
CA SER A 122 4.30 -10.13 6.01
C SER A 122 5.32 -11.15 6.55
N ASN A 123 5.29 -11.41 7.87
CA ASN A 123 6.16 -12.37 8.53
C ASN A 123 5.85 -13.79 8.01
N PRO A 124 6.83 -14.53 7.46
CA PRO A 124 6.63 -15.89 6.96
C PRO A 124 5.96 -16.85 7.95
N THR A 125 6.33 -16.79 9.23
CA THR A 125 5.76 -17.65 10.28
C THR A 125 4.29 -17.35 10.52
N LEU A 126 3.89 -16.08 10.43
CA LEU A 126 2.48 -15.69 10.50
C LEU A 126 1.72 -16.15 9.26
N LEU A 127 2.33 -15.97 8.07
CA LEU A 127 1.69 -16.22 6.79
C LEU A 127 1.49 -17.70 6.45
N LYS A 128 2.29 -18.61 7.02
CA LYS A 128 2.09 -20.06 6.85
C LYS A 128 0.77 -20.56 7.43
N ASN A 129 0.15 -19.79 8.32
CA ASN A 129 -1.05 -20.18 9.07
C ASN A 129 -2.33 -19.48 8.58
N VAL A 130 -2.32 -18.91 7.37
CA VAL A 130 -3.41 -18.09 6.80
C VAL A 130 -3.96 -18.75 5.54
#